data_AF-A0ABD1YHE5-F1
#
_entry.id   AF-A0ABD1YHE5-F1
#
_cell.length_a   1.000
_cell.length_b   1.000
_cell.length_c   1.000
_cell.angle_alpha   90.00
_cell.angle_beta   90.00
_cell.angle_gamma   90.00
#
_symmetry.space_group_name_H-M   'P 1'
#
loop_
_entity.id
_entity.type
_entity.pdbx_description
1 polymer ?
#
loop_
_entity_poly.entity_id
_entity_poly.type
_entity_poly.pdbx_seq_one_letter_code
_entity_poly.pdbx_strand_id
1 'polypeptide(L)'
;MVAAEGFQSQIEIHLRMRPVQSNVATANYQVDHEEHTVEWVIPRQAAAGMHNHQREKYNFAFTGILGTETKQDEVFDSVAKKVILGVLEGYNGTIFAYGQTGSGKTYTITGGTERYVDRGIIPRALSQIFSELAKRSEYTYQLHFSYMEIYNETGYDLLNPDHETKALEDLPKVLSYPS
;
A
#
# COMPACT_ATOMS: atom_id res chain seq x y z
N MET A 1 7.37 10.52 33.87
CA MET A 1 6.92 9.27 33.23
C MET A 1 5.52 9.52 32.69
N VAL A 2 5.43 10.01 31.46
CA VAL A 2 4.15 10.26 30.78
C VAL A 2 3.79 8.97 30.06
N ALA A 3 2.62 8.42 30.36
CA ALA A 3 2.10 7.24 29.69
C ALA A 3 1.99 7.54 28.18
N ALA A 4 2.66 6.75 27.36
CA ALA A 4 2.44 6.73 25.92
C ALA A 4 0.98 6.31 25.71
N GLU A 5 0.17 7.18 25.10
CA GLU A 5 -1.15 6.80 24.62
C GLU A 5 -0.98 5.58 23.71
N GLY A 6 -1.66 4.49 24.05
CA GLY A 6 -1.45 3.20 23.42
C GLY A 6 -1.72 3.26 21.93
N PHE A 7 -0.77 2.76 21.13
CA PHE A 7 -0.98 2.50 19.71
C PHE A 7 -2.11 1.47 19.57
N GLN A 8 -3.33 1.94 19.33
CA GLN A 8 -4.49 1.07 19.13
C GLN A 8 -4.33 0.39 17.77
N SER A 9 -4.28 -0.95 17.76
CA SER A 9 -4.17 -1.73 16.53
C SER A 9 -5.42 -1.49 15.66
N GLN A 10 -5.28 -0.66 14.63
CA GLN A 10 -6.36 -0.32 13.71
C GLN A 10 -6.00 -0.80 12.31
N ILE A 11 -6.87 -1.64 11.74
CA ILE A 11 -6.80 -2.00 10.32
C ILE A 11 -7.37 -0.80 9.54
N GLU A 12 -6.53 -0.21 8.70
CA GLU A 12 -6.93 0.87 7.79
C GLU A 12 -7.02 0.32 6.36
N ILE A 13 -8.13 0.60 5.68
CA ILE A 13 -8.37 0.14 4.31
C ILE A 13 -8.49 1.36 3.42
N HIS A 14 -7.50 1.56 2.54
CA HIS A 14 -7.47 2.68 1.60
C HIS A 14 -7.78 2.20 0.19
N LEU A 15 -8.69 2.89 -0.52
CA LEU A 15 -8.95 2.64 -1.94
C LEU A 15 -8.05 3.53 -2.78
N ARG A 16 -7.19 2.94 -3.62
CA ARG A 16 -6.42 3.70 -4.62
C ARG A 16 -6.98 3.51 -6.03
N MET A 17 -7.33 4.62 -6.66
CA MET A 17 -7.86 4.66 -8.02
C MET A 17 -6.72 4.98 -8.98
N ARG A 18 -6.53 4.13 -10.00
CA ARG A 18 -5.55 4.42 -11.06
C ARG A 18 -6.14 5.39 -12.09
N PRO A 19 -5.31 6.22 -12.74
CA PRO A 19 -5.76 7.02 -13.88
C PRO A 19 -6.44 6.15 -14.95
N VAL A 20 -7.61 6.61 -15.41
CA VAL A 20 -8.37 5.97 -16.49
C VAL A 20 -7.81 6.48 -17.82
N GLN A 21 -7.47 5.57 -18.74
CA GLN A 21 -7.09 5.97 -20.09
C GLN A 21 -8.32 6.61 -20.76
N SER A 22 -8.12 7.75 -21.42
CA SER A 22 -9.14 8.69 -21.94
C SER A 22 -10.25 8.11 -22.84
N ASN A 23 -10.21 6.82 -23.18
CA ASN A 23 -11.15 6.15 -24.07
C ASN A 23 -12.06 5.11 -23.38
N VAL A 24 -12.02 4.97 -22.05
CA VAL A 24 -12.94 4.06 -21.35
C VAL A 24 -14.19 4.83 -20.94
N ALA A 25 -15.32 4.44 -21.53
CA ALA A 25 -16.65 4.98 -21.30
C ALA A 25 -16.94 5.25 -19.81
N THR A 26 -17.65 6.36 -19.56
CA THR A 26 -18.25 6.80 -18.30
C THR A 26 -18.33 5.70 -17.25
N ALA A 27 -17.40 5.72 -16.31
CA ALA A 27 -17.44 4.79 -15.21
C ALA A 27 -18.68 5.08 -14.38
N ASN A 28 -19.53 4.07 -14.14
CA ASN A 28 -20.77 4.22 -13.40
C ASN A 28 -20.51 4.22 -11.89
N TYR A 29 -19.62 5.09 -11.42
CA TYR A 29 -19.35 5.27 -10.00
C TYR A 29 -19.35 6.75 -9.62
N GLN A 30 -19.68 7.02 -8.36
CA GLN A 30 -19.54 8.31 -7.71
C GLN A 30 -18.65 8.14 -6.48
N VAL A 31 -17.70 9.06 -6.32
CA VAL A 31 -16.77 9.06 -5.20
C VAL A 31 -17.11 10.24 -4.30
N ASP A 32 -17.39 9.95 -3.04
CA ASP A 32 -17.46 10.95 -1.98
C ASP A 32 -16.12 10.94 -1.23
N HIS A 33 -15.32 11.99 -1.45
CA HIS A 33 -14.02 12.13 -0.81
C HIS A 33 -14.12 12.57 0.65
N GLU A 34 -15.21 13.22 1.07
CA GLU A 34 -15.41 13.68 2.45
C GLU A 34 -15.82 12.51 3.34
N GLU A 35 -16.77 11.69 2.88
CA GLU A 35 -17.26 10.52 3.60
C GLU A 35 -16.44 9.24 3.31
N HIS A 36 -15.45 9.32 2.44
CA HIS A 36 -14.62 8.19 1.98
C HIS A 36 -15.46 7.01 1.48
N THR A 37 -16.49 7.30 0.69
CA THR A 37 -17.37 6.29 0.10
C THR A 37 -17.34 6.26 -1.42
N VAL A 38 -17.57 5.08 -1.99
CA VAL A 38 -17.77 4.89 -3.43
C VAL A 38 -19.13 4.24 -3.65
N GLU A 39 -20.00 4.92 -4.40
CA GLU A 39 -21.26 4.38 -4.90
C GLU A 39 -21.06 3.88 -6.34
N TRP A 40 -21.34 2.61 -6.58
CA TRP A 40 -21.35 2.01 -7.92
C TRP A 40 -22.79 1.78 -8.38
N VAL A 41 -23.12 2.33 -9.55
CA VAL A 41 -24.45 2.23 -10.16
C VAL A 41 -24.43 1.23 -11.30
N ILE A 42 -25.33 0.24 -11.28
CA ILE A 42 -25.49 -0.70 -12.39
C ILE A 42 -26.58 -0.17 -13.33
N PRO A 43 -26.27 0.15 -14.60
CA PRO A 43 -27.30 0.58 -15.54
C PRO A 43 -28.33 -0.53 -15.76
N ARG A 44 -29.62 -0.19 -15.65
CA ARG A 44 -30.70 -1.14 -16.01
C ARG A 44 -30.58 -1.51 -17.48
N GLN A 45 -30.44 -2.80 -17.78
CA GLN A 45 -30.64 -3.29 -19.14
C GLN A 45 -32.14 -3.35 -19.43
N ALA A 46 -32.58 -2.60 -20.44
CA ALA A 46 -33.98 -2.48 -20.84
C ALA A 46 -34.65 -3.81 -21.28
N ALA A 47 -33.89 -4.89 -21.46
CA ALA A 47 -34.36 -6.19 -21.94
C ALA A 47 -34.82 -7.16 -20.83
N ALA A 48 -34.63 -6.83 -19.55
CA ALA A 48 -35.07 -7.68 -18.44
C ALA A 48 -36.46 -7.23 -17.97
N GLY A 49 -37.44 -8.14 -18.05
CA GLY A 49 -38.87 -7.87 -17.92
C GLY A 49 -39.36 -7.30 -16.58
N MET A 50 -40.69 -7.20 -16.46
CA MET A 50 -41.48 -6.39 -15.51
C MET A 50 -41.25 -6.62 -13.99
N HIS A 51 -40.32 -7.46 -13.54
CA HIS A 51 -40.03 -7.68 -12.12
C HIS A 51 -38.52 -7.91 -11.87
N ASN A 52 -37.70 -6.86 -12.02
CA ASN A 52 -36.30 -6.91 -11.61
C ASN A 52 -36.12 -6.31 -10.21
N HIS A 53 -35.97 -7.17 -9.18
CA HIS A 53 -35.50 -6.77 -7.84
C HIS A 53 -33.96 -6.69 -7.76
N GLN A 54 -33.29 -6.32 -8.85
CA GLN A 54 -31.83 -6.27 -8.87
C GLN A 54 -31.34 -5.03 -8.11
N ARG A 55 -30.35 -5.21 -7.23
CA ARG A 55 -29.73 -4.11 -6.50
C ARG A 55 -28.97 -3.22 -7.50
N GLU A 56 -29.41 -1.98 -7.63
CA GLU A 56 -28.90 -1.02 -8.63
C GLU A 56 -27.73 -0.19 -8.13
N LYS A 57 -27.53 -0.13 -6.81
CA LYS A 57 -26.51 0.69 -6.14
C LYS A 57 -25.74 -0.10 -5.09
N TYR A 58 -24.43 0.00 -5.14
CA TYR A 58 -23.50 -0.62 -4.19
C TYR A 58 -22.62 0.46 -3.58
N ASN A 59 -22.66 0.56 -2.24
CA ASN A 59 -21.88 1.56 -1.51
C ASN A 59 -20.77 0.86 -0.73
N PHE A 60 -19.56 1.36 -0.87
CA PHE A 60 -18.36 0.87 -0.20
C PHE A 60 -17.72 1.99 0.59
N ALA A 61 -17.42 1.77 1.86
CA ALA A 61 -16.74 2.73 2.73
C ALA A 61 -15.30 2.29 2.98
N PHE A 62 -14.39 3.26 3.01
CA PHE A 62 -12.95 3.06 3.21
C PHE A 62 -12.45 4.00 4.31
N THR A 63 -11.26 3.70 4.85
CA THR A 63 -10.56 4.64 5.73
C THR A 63 -10.10 5.88 4.97
N GLY A 64 -9.80 5.74 3.68
CA GLY A 64 -9.44 6.84 2.80
C GLY A 64 -9.55 6.46 1.33
N ILE A 65 -9.75 7.46 0.48
CA ILE A 65 -9.81 7.30 -0.98
C ILE A 65 -8.71 8.15 -1.62
N LEU A 66 -7.77 7.46 -2.26
CA LEU A 66 -6.66 8.01 -3.03
C LEU A 66 -7.09 8.05 -4.50
N GLY A 67 -7.54 9.22 -4.95
CA GLY A 67 -8.06 9.45 -6.30
C GLY A 67 -7.03 9.27 -7.42
N THR A 68 -7.46 9.47 -8.67
CA THR A 68 -6.61 9.24 -9.86
C THR A 68 -5.40 10.15 -9.92
N GLU A 69 -5.51 11.37 -9.39
CA GLU A 69 -4.44 12.37 -9.39
C GLU A 69 -3.53 12.26 -8.16
N THR A 70 -3.81 11.33 -7.23
CA THR A 70 -3.04 11.19 -5.99
C THR A 70 -1.63 10.71 -6.28
N LYS A 71 -0.66 11.51 -5.84
CA LYS A 71 0.77 11.29 -6.07
C LYS A 71 1.35 10.27 -5.09
N GLN A 72 2.52 9.73 -5.41
CA GLN A 72 3.13 8.65 -4.63
C GLN A 72 3.59 9.08 -3.23
N ASP A 73 3.98 10.34 -3.07
CA ASP A 73 4.26 10.95 -1.76
C ASP A 73 2.99 11.04 -0.92
N GLU A 74 1.88 11.53 -1.49
CA GLU A 74 0.59 11.60 -0.81
C GLU A 74 0.08 10.21 -0.38
N VAL A 75 0.25 9.19 -1.24
CA VAL A 75 -0.05 7.79 -0.88
C VAL A 75 0.82 7.32 0.29
N PHE A 76 2.12 7.63 0.26
CA PHE A 76 3.03 7.24 1.35
C PHE A 76 2.66 7.92 2.67
N ASP A 77 2.39 9.22 2.65
CA ASP A 77 2.00 9.98 3.85
C ASP A 77 0.67 9.45 4.45
N SER A 78 -0.29 9.09 3.59
CA SER A 78 -1.61 8.62 4.01
C SER A 78 -1.62 7.18 4.56
N VAL A 79 -0.80 6.29 3.99
CA VAL A 79 -0.88 4.84 4.27
C VAL A 79 0.29 4.33 5.10
N ALA A 80 1.51 4.76 4.77
CA ALA A 80 2.72 4.09 5.24
C ALA A 80 3.40 4.82 6.40
N LYS A 81 3.36 6.16 6.41
CA LYS A 81 4.14 6.96 7.35
C LYS A 81 3.87 6.62 8.82
N LYS A 82 2.59 6.55 9.21
CA LYS A 82 2.19 6.18 10.57
C LYS A 82 2.69 4.78 10.96
N VAL A 83 2.63 3.83 10.02
CA VAL A 83 3.14 2.47 10.22
C VAL A 83 4.64 2.47 10.46
N ILE A 84 5.40 3.21 9.64
CA ILE A 84 6.86 3.33 9.78
C ILE A 84 7.24 3.99 11.12
N LEU A 85 6.56 5.05 11.53
CA LEU A 85 6.81 5.69 12.82
C LEU A 85 6.51 4.74 13.99
N GLY A 86 5.42 3.98 13.92
CA GLY A 86 5.12 2.93 14.91
C GLY A 86 6.20 1.84 14.97
N VAL A 87 6.76 1.43 13.83
CA VAL A 87 7.90 0.48 13.80
C VAL A 87 9.13 1.03 14.51
N LEU A 88 9.42 2.32 14.33
CA LEU A 88 10.52 3.00 15.03
C LEU A 88 10.27 3.20 16.53
N GLU A 89 9.03 3.00 16.99
CA GLU A 89 8.64 2.97 18.40
C GLU A 89 8.62 1.55 18.98
N GLY A 90 8.90 0.53 18.15
CA GLY A 90 8.97 -0.87 18.57
C GLY A 90 7.71 -1.69 18.29
N TYR A 91 6.76 -1.17 17.52
CA TYR A 91 5.55 -1.90 17.11
C TYR A 91 5.75 -2.65 15.78
N ASN A 92 4.96 -3.69 15.54
CA ASN A 92 4.93 -4.37 14.24
C ASN A 92 3.96 -3.66 13.29
N GLY A 93 4.33 -3.56 12.01
CA GLY A 93 3.54 -2.91 10.97
C GLY A 93 3.51 -3.72 9.68
N THR A 94 2.34 -3.80 9.04
CA THR A 94 2.15 -4.54 7.78
C THR A 94 1.33 -3.71 6.80
N ILE A 95 1.77 -3.63 5.55
CA ILE A 95 1.08 -2.93 4.46
C ILE A 95 0.87 -3.90 3.32
N PHE A 96 -0.37 -4.01 2.84
CA PHE A 96 -0.73 -4.82 1.68
C PHE A 96 -1.21 -3.94 0.54
N ALA A 97 -0.82 -4.28 -0.69
CA ALA A 97 -1.48 -3.79 -1.89
C ALA A 97 -2.28 -4.93 -2.53
N TYR A 98 -3.60 -4.76 -2.62
CA TYR A 98 -4.52 -5.78 -3.12
C TYR A 98 -5.29 -5.26 -4.36
N GLY A 99 -5.64 -6.17 -5.27
CA GLY A 99 -6.40 -5.87 -6.47
C GLY A 99 -6.03 -6.76 -7.66
N GLN A 100 -6.77 -6.64 -8.77
CA GLN A 100 -6.54 -7.42 -9.99
C GLN A 100 -5.20 -7.09 -10.68
N THR A 101 -4.76 -7.94 -11.61
CA THR A 101 -3.59 -7.63 -12.48
C THR A 101 -3.82 -6.31 -13.24
N GLY A 102 -2.79 -5.47 -13.30
CA GLY A 102 -2.87 -4.15 -13.92
C GLY A 102 -3.58 -3.07 -13.09
N SER A 103 -4.00 -3.34 -11.85
CA SER A 103 -4.65 -2.34 -10.99
C SER A 103 -3.71 -1.29 -10.39
N GLY A 104 -2.39 -1.48 -10.50
CA GLY A 104 -1.38 -0.56 -9.96
C GLY A 104 -0.75 -0.97 -8.63
N LYS A 105 -0.87 -2.24 -8.20
CA LYS A 105 -0.21 -2.77 -6.98
C LYS A 105 1.30 -2.53 -6.98
N THR A 106 2.00 -3.01 -8.01
CA THR A 106 3.47 -2.86 -8.15
C THR A 106 3.88 -1.39 -8.22
N TYR A 107 3.10 -0.58 -8.95
CA TYR A 107 3.34 0.87 -9.00
C TYR A 107 3.16 1.51 -7.61
N THR A 108 2.20 1.06 -6.80
CA THR A 108 2.02 1.59 -5.43
C THR A 108 3.17 1.21 -4.50
N ILE A 109 3.56 -0.06 -4.52
CA ILE A 109 4.57 -0.60 -3.59
C ILE A 109 5.99 -0.17 -3.99
N THR A 110 6.36 -0.37 -5.25
CA THR A 110 7.72 -0.13 -5.74
C THR A 110 7.86 1.24 -6.40
N GLY A 111 6.86 1.63 -7.19
CA GLY A 111 6.89 2.86 -7.98
C GLY A 111 7.39 2.70 -9.40
N GLY A 112 7.46 3.84 -10.10
CA GLY A 112 8.13 3.94 -11.39
C GLY A 112 9.65 3.96 -11.23
N THR A 113 10.36 3.44 -12.23
CA THR A 113 11.83 3.36 -12.25
C THR A 113 12.50 4.63 -12.79
N GLU A 114 11.77 5.43 -13.57
CA GLU A 114 12.35 6.55 -14.32
C GLU A 114 12.48 7.84 -13.51
N ARG A 115 11.41 8.27 -12.85
CA ARG A 115 11.37 9.55 -12.14
C ARG A 115 11.36 9.34 -10.64
N TYR A 116 12.16 10.11 -9.92
CA TYR A 116 12.24 10.05 -8.45
C TYR A 116 10.86 10.27 -7.79
N VAL A 117 10.04 11.16 -8.34
CA VAL A 117 8.69 11.45 -7.85
C VAL A 117 7.75 10.24 -7.92
N ASP A 118 8.01 9.30 -8.84
CA ASP A 118 7.17 8.11 -9.04
C ASP A 118 7.54 6.95 -8.11
N ARG A 119 8.57 7.08 -7.27
CA ARG A 119 8.96 6.06 -6.29
C ARG A 119 7.82 5.73 -5.34
N GLY A 120 7.59 4.45 -5.09
CA GLY A 120 6.45 3.94 -4.31
C GLY A 120 6.74 3.89 -2.81
N ILE A 121 5.94 3.09 -2.09
CA ILE A 121 6.00 2.95 -0.63
C ILE A 121 7.37 2.44 -0.15
N ILE A 122 7.92 1.35 -0.73
CA ILE A 122 9.17 0.74 -0.26
C ILE A 122 10.34 1.74 -0.24
N PRO A 123 10.71 2.39 -1.37
CA PRO A 123 11.84 3.32 -1.37
C PRO A 123 11.62 4.54 -0.47
N ARG A 124 10.38 5.02 -0.32
CA ARG A 124 10.04 6.13 0.58
C ARG A 124 10.12 5.72 2.05
N ALA A 125 9.67 4.51 2.38
CA ALA A 125 9.76 3.94 3.72
C ALA A 125 11.22 3.81 4.17
N LEU A 126 12.08 3.26 3.30
CA LEU A 126 13.53 3.19 3.57
C LEU A 126 14.10 4.58 3.83
N SER A 127 13.81 5.55 2.96
CA SER A 127 14.28 6.93 3.13
C SER A 127 13.80 7.54 4.45
N GLN A 128 12.54 7.32 4.84
CA GLN A 128 11.98 7.81 6.08
C GLN A 128 12.66 7.16 7.30
N ILE A 129 12.87 5.84 7.28
CA ILE A 129 13.56 5.11 8.34
C ILE A 129 14.95 5.71 8.56
N PHE A 130 15.79 5.77 7.52
CA PHE A 130 17.16 6.30 7.66
C PHE A 130 17.17 7.76 8.12
N SER A 131 16.26 8.59 7.61
CA SER A 131 16.10 9.98 8.05
C SER A 131 15.75 10.09 9.54
N GLU A 132 14.86 9.23 10.05
CA GLU A 132 14.49 9.25 11.46
C GLU A 132 15.60 8.70 12.36
N LEU A 133 16.32 7.67 11.93
CA LEU A 133 17.47 7.15 12.68
C LEU A 133 18.58 8.19 12.82
N ALA A 134 18.87 8.94 11.75
CA ALA A 134 19.88 10.00 11.76
C ALA A 134 19.56 11.14 12.74
N LYS A 135 18.27 11.35 13.06
CA LYS A 135 17.84 12.37 14.03
C LYS A 135 17.93 11.91 15.49
N ARG A 136 18.00 10.60 15.74
CA ARG A 136 17.94 9.99 17.08
C ARG A 136 19.31 9.47 17.52
N SER A 137 20.23 10.40 17.80
CA SER A 137 21.63 10.08 18.15
C SER A 137 21.79 9.36 19.50
N GLU A 138 20.76 9.33 20.33
CA GLU A 138 20.78 8.67 21.64
C GLU A 138 20.66 7.13 21.58
N TYR A 139 20.39 6.55 20.40
CA TYR A 139 20.19 5.11 20.23
C TYR A 139 21.13 4.54 19.16
N THR A 140 21.57 3.29 19.36
CA THR A 140 22.24 2.50 18.34
C THR A 140 21.22 1.57 17.69
N TYR A 141 21.12 1.63 16.37
CA TYR A 141 20.17 0.83 15.59
C TYR A 141 20.88 -0.25 14.77
N GLN A 142 20.24 -1.41 14.62
CA GLN A 142 20.63 -2.44 13.65
C GLN A 142 19.44 -2.70 12.73
N LEU A 143 19.64 -2.50 11.43
CA LEU A 143 18.62 -2.73 10.42
C LEU A 143 18.94 -3.98 9.61
N HIS A 144 17.91 -4.80 9.40
CA HIS A 144 17.97 -5.97 8.56
C HIS A 144 16.85 -5.89 7.52
N PHE A 145 17.19 -6.12 6.25
CA PHE A 145 16.23 -6.15 5.16
C PHE A 145 16.23 -7.53 4.50
N SER A 146 15.04 -7.97 4.10
CA SER A 146 14.81 -9.19 3.34
C SER A 146 13.78 -8.89 2.26
N TYR A 147 13.95 -9.47 1.07
CA TYR A 147 13.02 -9.30 -0.04
C TYR A 147 12.79 -10.63 -0.73
N MET A 148 11.53 -11.08 -0.76
CA MET A 148 11.16 -12.43 -1.17
C MET A 148 9.91 -12.39 -2.05
N GLU A 149 9.85 -13.29 -3.03
CA GLU A 149 8.65 -13.60 -3.81
C GLU A 149 8.07 -14.95 -3.36
N ILE A 150 6.75 -15.04 -3.25
CA ILE A 150 6.05 -16.32 -3.06
C ILE A 150 5.31 -16.62 -4.36
N TYR A 151 5.71 -17.69 -5.04
CA TYR A 151 5.08 -18.17 -6.26
C TYR A 151 4.79 -19.66 -6.14
N ASN A 152 3.53 -20.05 -6.37
CA ASN A 152 3.06 -21.44 -6.25
C ASN A 152 3.49 -22.10 -4.91
N GLU A 153 3.14 -21.45 -3.79
CA GLU A 153 3.50 -21.87 -2.43
C GLU A 153 5.02 -22.03 -2.17
N THR A 154 5.87 -21.50 -3.06
CA THR A 154 7.33 -21.60 -2.98
C THR A 154 7.92 -20.20 -2.81
N GLY A 155 8.81 -20.04 -1.83
CA GLY A 155 9.51 -18.78 -1.55
C GLY A 155 10.85 -18.66 -2.31
N TYR A 156 11.11 -17.50 -2.88
CA TYR A 156 12.32 -17.17 -3.62
C TYR A 156 12.96 -15.90 -3.06
N ASP A 157 14.23 -15.99 -2.66
CA ASP A 157 15.00 -14.82 -2.21
C ASP A 157 15.33 -13.93 -3.41
N LEU A 158 14.81 -12.70 -3.42
CA LEU A 158 15.03 -11.73 -4.50
C LEU A 158 16.34 -10.94 -4.33
N LEU A 159 17.03 -11.08 -3.20
CA LEU A 159 18.35 -10.47 -2.97
C LEU A 159 19.49 -11.45 -3.28
N ASN A 160 19.18 -12.74 -3.41
CA ASN A 160 20.14 -13.76 -3.83
C ASN A 160 20.15 -13.90 -5.36
N PRO A 161 21.24 -13.53 -6.07
CA PRO A 161 21.31 -13.65 -7.52
C PRO A 161 21.16 -15.09 -8.04
N ASP A 162 21.41 -16.09 -7.18
CA ASP A 162 21.26 -17.51 -7.54
C ASP A 162 19.78 -17.98 -7.50
N HIS A 163 18.85 -17.12 -7.06
CA HIS A 163 17.40 -17.38 -6.98
C HIS A 163 17.04 -18.70 -6.28
N GLU A 164 17.89 -19.15 -5.36
CA GLU A 164 17.65 -20.39 -4.62
C GLU A 164 16.44 -20.26 -3.69
N THR A 165 15.64 -21.32 -3.66
CA THR A 165 14.57 -21.48 -2.67
C THR A 165 15.19 -21.72 -1.30
N LYS A 166 14.86 -20.86 -0.33
CA LYS A 166 15.32 -21.01 1.07
C LYS A 166 14.13 -21.05 1.99
N ALA A 167 14.25 -21.80 3.09
CA ALA A 167 13.30 -21.67 4.19
C ALA A 167 13.36 -20.25 4.75
N LEU A 168 12.25 -19.73 5.28
CA LEU A 168 12.15 -18.36 5.78
C LEU A 168 13.21 -18.02 6.83
N GLU A 169 13.61 -19.02 7.62
CA GLU A 169 14.63 -18.94 8.67
C GLU A 169 16.08 -18.87 8.16
N ASP A 170 16.32 -19.27 6.90
CA ASP A 170 17.64 -19.35 6.26
C ASP A 170 17.95 -18.16 5.33
N LEU A 171 17.05 -17.18 5.25
CA LEU A 171 17.25 -16.01 4.40
C LEU A 171 18.39 -15.12 4.94
N PRO A 172 19.37 -14.74 4.08
CA PRO A 172 20.46 -13.87 4.48
C PRO A 172 19.92 -12.51 4.89
N LYS A 173 20.28 -12.08 6.09
CA LYS A 173 19.91 -10.75 6.59
C LYS A 173 20.87 -9.73 5.99
N VAL A 174 20.36 -8.81 5.16
CA VAL A 174 21.18 -7.71 4.65
C VAL A 174 21.30 -6.65 5.74
N LEU A 175 22.49 -6.55 6.34
CA LEU A 175 22.85 -5.49 7.28
C LEU A 175 23.12 -4.20 6.52
N SER A 176 22.37 -3.16 6.83
CA SER A 176 22.65 -1.81 6.34
C SER A 176 22.94 -0.90 7.53
N TYR A 177 24.10 -0.25 7.49
CA TYR A 177 24.50 0.73 8.49
C TYR A 177 24.09 2.14 8.04
N PRO A 178 23.53 2.98 8.92
CA PRO A 178 23.37 4.40 8.61
C PRO A 178 24.74 5.05 8.37
N SER A 179 24.88 5.81 7.29
CA SER A 179 26.07 6.61 6.96
C SER A 179 26.04 7.97 7.63
#